data_AF-A0AAD9PXN4-F1
#
_entry.id   AF-A0AAD9PXN4-F1
#
_cell.length_a   1.000
_cell.length_b   1.000
_cell.length_c   1.000
_cell.angle_alpha   90.00
_cell.angle_beta   90.00
_cell.angle_gamma   90.00
#
_symmetry.space_group_name_H-M   'P 1'
#
loop_
_entity.id
_entity.type
_entity.pdbx_description
1 polymer ?
#
loop_
_entity_poly.entity_id
_entity_poly.type
_entity_poly.pdbx_seq_one_letter_code
_entity_poly.pdbx_strand_id
1 'polypeptide(L)'
;MAASKNDETVLDSIFSPLLPLGDSSQSPPQTENEINEEITVECKKAKELETLGVEKAEEGDFDGALECFNEACEICPLRSSCFNNRAQLWRLKVNLFENDGRICNTMMEVIDDPR
;
A
#
# COMPACT_ATOMS: atom_id res chain seq x y z
N MET A 1 -0.13 -39.76 7.35
CA MET A 1 -1.25 -40.16 6.48
C MET A 1 -1.43 -39.04 5.48
N ALA A 2 -1.01 -39.25 4.24
CA ALA A 2 -1.30 -38.30 3.16
C ALA A 2 -2.81 -38.34 2.91
N ALA A 3 -3.45 -37.17 2.78
CA ALA A 3 -4.84 -37.10 2.34
C ALA A 3 -4.98 -37.86 1.02
N SER A 4 -6.04 -38.66 0.87
CA SER A 4 -6.31 -39.33 -0.38
C SER A 4 -6.59 -38.28 -1.45
N LYS A 5 -6.23 -38.53 -2.72
CA LYS A 5 -6.55 -37.63 -3.84
C LYS A 5 -8.05 -37.31 -3.94
N ASN A 6 -8.88 -38.22 -3.41
CA ASN A 6 -10.31 -38.02 -3.27
C ASN A 6 -10.67 -36.98 -2.20
N ASP A 7 -9.95 -36.96 -1.08
CA ASP A 7 -10.16 -35.99 0.01
C ASP A 7 -9.78 -34.57 -0.45
N GLU A 8 -8.69 -34.45 -1.22
CA GLU A 8 -8.26 -33.19 -1.81
C GLU A 8 -9.34 -32.58 -2.72
N THR A 9 -9.99 -33.42 -3.55
CA THR A 9 -11.06 -32.98 -4.46
C THR A 9 -12.32 -32.54 -3.70
N VAL A 10 -12.65 -33.24 -2.62
CA VAL A 10 -13.81 -32.90 -1.78
C VAL A 10 -13.57 -31.57 -1.05
N LEU A 11 -12.37 -31.36 -0.50
CA LEU A 11 -12.02 -30.11 0.17
C LEU A 11 -12.05 -28.94 -0.82
N ASP A 12 -11.49 -29.11 -2.02
CA ASP A 12 -11.50 -28.04 -3.03
C ASP A 12 -12.92 -27.65 -3.47
N SER A 13 -13.84 -28.62 -3.55
CA SER A 13 -15.26 -28.35 -3.85
C SER A 13 -15.98 -27.59 -2.72
N ILE A 14 -15.59 -27.81 -1.46
CA ILE A 14 -16.17 -27.14 -0.29
C ILE A 14 -15.64 -25.71 -0.18
N PHE A 15 -14.32 -25.52 -0.38
CA PHE A 15 -13.66 -24.23 -0.19
C PHE A 15 -13.68 -23.35 -1.44
N SER A 16 -13.92 -23.92 -2.63
CA SER A 16 -13.90 -23.21 -3.91
C SER A 16 -15.13 -23.54 -4.78
N PRO A 17 -16.36 -23.24 -4.32
CA PRO A 17 -17.61 -23.67 -4.98
C PRO A 17 -17.87 -23.04 -6.35
N LEU A 18 -17.06 -22.07 -6.77
CA LEU A 18 -17.19 -21.35 -8.05
C LEU A 18 -16.17 -21.79 -9.12
N LEU A 19 -15.31 -22.78 -8.83
CA LEU A 19 -14.43 -23.35 -9.85
C LEU A 19 -15.17 -24.40 -10.71
N PRO A 20 -15.05 -24.34 -12.06
CA PRO A 20 -15.60 -25.39 -12.92
C PRO A 20 -14.82 -26.69 -12.73
N LEU A 21 -15.51 -27.73 -12.24
CA LEU A 21 -14.97 -29.07 -12.05
C LEU A 21 -14.59 -29.68 -13.41
N GLY A 22 -13.31 -29.62 -13.80
CA GLY A 22 -12.96 -30.19 -15.10
C GLY A 22 -11.56 -29.98 -15.66
N ASP A 23 -10.55 -29.54 -14.88
CA ASP A 23 -9.17 -29.61 -15.35
C ASP A 23 -8.18 -29.83 -14.20
N SER A 24 -7.72 -31.06 -14.03
CA SER A 24 -6.62 -31.40 -13.10
C SER A 24 -5.24 -31.02 -13.66
N SER A 25 -5.16 -30.07 -14.60
CA SER A 25 -3.91 -29.66 -15.24
C SER A 25 -3.79 -28.18 -15.53
N GLN A 26 -4.49 -27.30 -14.80
CA GLN A 26 -4.03 -25.93 -14.60
C GLN A 26 -4.31 -25.55 -13.15
N SER A 27 -3.23 -25.28 -12.40
CA SER A 27 -3.26 -24.35 -11.28
C SER A 27 -4.20 -23.20 -11.68
N PRO A 28 -5.03 -22.67 -10.76
CA PRO A 28 -5.78 -21.45 -11.08
C PRO A 28 -4.79 -20.49 -11.73
N PRO A 29 -5.15 -19.76 -12.81
CA PRO A 29 -4.35 -18.61 -13.17
C PRO A 29 -4.31 -17.80 -11.88
N GLN A 30 -3.21 -17.91 -11.17
CA GLN A 30 -2.88 -17.03 -10.08
C GLN A 30 -2.89 -15.72 -10.84
N THR A 31 -3.99 -14.99 -10.72
CA THR A 31 -3.94 -13.54 -10.79
C THR A 31 -3.28 -13.10 -9.48
N GLU A 32 -2.16 -13.75 -9.12
CA GLU A 32 -1.08 -13.03 -8.52
C GLU A 32 -0.81 -11.96 -9.56
N ASN A 33 -1.20 -10.75 -9.18
CA ASN A 33 -0.70 -9.54 -9.74
C ASN A 33 0.83 -9.70 -9.85
N GLU A 34 1.30 -10.35 -10.91
CA GLU A 34 2.59 -10.14 -11.54
C GLU A 34 2.53 -8.73 -12.15
N ILE A 35 2.28 -7.74 -11.29
CA ILE A 35 3.04 -6.51 -11.41
C ILE A 35 4.45 -6.99 -11.09
N ASN A 36 5.12 -7.50 -12.13
CA ASN A 36 6.54 -7.68 -12.13
C ASN A 36 7.09 -6.38 -11.57
N GLU A 37 7.53 -6.44 -10.33
CA GLU A 37 8.38 -5.46 -9.69
C GLU A 37 9.69 -5.46 -10.48
N GLU A 38 9.66 -5.02 -11.75
CA GLU A 38 10.77 -4.33 -12.36
C GLU A 38 10.94 -3.06 -11.54
N ILE A 39 11.56 -3.21 -10.36
CA ILE A 39 12.13 -2.14 -9.56
C ILE A 39 13.17 -1.52 -10.47
N THR A 40 12.69 -0.56 -11.25
CA THR A 40 13.51 0.33 -12.06
C THR A 40 14.46 1.05 -11.09
N VAL A 41 15.61 1.49 -11.57
CA VAL A 41 16.64 2.15 -10.72
C VAL A 41 16.04 3.34 -9.97
N GLU A 42 15.07 3.98 -10.61
CA GLU A 42 14.20 5.05 -10.14
C GLU A 42 13.41 4.63 -8.89
N CYS A 43 12.84 3.43 -8.85
CA CYS A 43 12.08 2.94 -7.70
C CYS A 43 12.99 2.64 -6.48
N LYS A 44 14.29 2.39 -6.67
CA LYS A 44 15.27 2.35 -5.56
C LYS A 44 15.47 3.75 -4.96
N LYS A 45 15.61 4.77 -5.79
CA LYS A 45 15.67 6.17 -5.33
C LYS A 45 14.39 6.58 -4.59
N ALA A 46 13.22 6.16 -5.08
CA ALA A 46 11.97 6.37 -4.37
C ALA A 46 11.98 5.71 -2.98
N LYS A 47 12.61 4.53 -2.81
CA LYS A 47 12.78 3.88 -1.50
C LYS A 47 13.62 4.72 -0.54
N GLU A 48 14.71 5.29 -1.03
CA GLU A 48 15.58 6.13 -0.21
C GLU A 48 14.85 7.39 0.26
N LEU A 49 14.07 8.02 -0.63
CA LEU A 49 13.22 9.16 -0.29
C LEU A 49 12.13 8.81 0.72
N GLU A 50 11.53 7.62 0.63
CA GLU A 50 10.59 7.15 1.65
C GLU A 50 11.25 7.03 3.02
N THR A 51 12.43 6.41 3.11
CA THR A 51 13.15 6.29 4.38
C THR A 51 13.47 7.67 4.96
N LEU A 52 13.96 8.58 4.12
CA LEU A 52 14.25 9.96 4.53
C LEU A 52 12.99 10.70 5.01
N GLY A 53 11.85 10.51 4.33
CA GLY A 53 10.58 11.08 4.73
C GLY A 53 10.11 10.56 6.09
N VAL A 54 10.34 9.27 6.38
CA VAL A 54 10.05 8.69 7.69
C VAL A 54 10.94 9.29 8.77
N GLU A 55 12.26 9.39 8.54
CA GLU A 55 13.20 10.00 9.49
C GLU A 55 12.79 11.44 9.83
N LYS A 56 12.47 12.26 8.81
CA LYS A 56 11.98 13.63 9.03
C LYS A 56 10.67 13.69 9.81
N ALA A 57 9.75 12.76 9.54
CA ALA A 57 8.49 12.68 10.27
C ALA A 57 8.69 12.33 11.75
N GLU A 58 9.68 11.47 12.05
CA GLU A 58 10.08 11.14 13.42
C GLU A 58 10.77 12.32 14.13
N GLU A 59 11.51 13.15 13.40
CA GLU A 59 12.08 14.41 13.89
C GLU A 59 11.01 15.51 14.10
N GLY A 60 9.78 15.29 13.63
CA GLY A 60 8.67 16.23 13.74
C GLY A 60 8.57 17.24 12.58
N ASP A 61 9.42 17.10 11.55
CA ASP A 61 9.34 17.86 10.30
C ASP A 61 8.34 17.20 9.33
N PHE A 62 7.05 17.41 9.60
CA PHE A 62 5.98 16.84 8.78
C PHE A 62 5.91 17.43 7.37
N ASP A 63 6.29 18.69 7.19
CA ASP A 63 6.25 19.33 5.87
C ASP A 63 7.39 18.82 5.00
N GLY A 64 8.60 18.71 5.54
CA GLY A 64 9.74 18.11 4.84
C GLY A 64 9.58 16.61 4.57
N ALA A 65 8.88 15.88 5.44
CA ALA A 65 8.50 14.48 5.19
C ALA A 65 7.50 14.35 4.02
N LEU A 66 6.54 15.29 3.92
CA LEU A 66 5.52 15.28 2.87
C LEU A 66 6.15 15.50 1.49
N GLU A 67 7.11 16.43 1.39
CA GLU A 67 7.88 16.67 0.18
C GLU A 67 8.61 15.39 -0.28
N CYS A 68 9.30 14.71 0.64
CA CYS A 68 10.01 13.46 0.32
C CYS A 68 9.06 12.37 -0.18
N PHE A 69 7.86 12.22 0.41
CA PHE A 69 6.88 11.25 -0.06
C PHE A 69 6.26 11.63 -1.41
N ASN A 70 6.04 12.93 -1.67
CA ASN A 70 5.54 13.40 -2.96
C ASN A 70 6.58 13.13 -4.06
N GLU A 71 7.84 13.46 -3.84
CA GLU A 71 8.93 13.14 -4.78
C GLU A 71 9.05 11.63 -5.02
N ALA A 72 8.90 10.80 -3.97
CA ALA A 72 8.90 9.34 -4.13
C ALA A 72 7.74 8.85 -5.01
N CYS A 73 6.53 9.44 -4.85
CA CYS A 73 5.37 9.14 -5.70
C CYS A 73 5.58 9.58 -7.15
N GLU A 74 6.25 10.72 -7.38
CA GLU A 74 6.54 11.22 -8.74
C GLU A 74 7.56 10.33 -9.47
N ILE A 75 8.57 9.85 -8.75
CA ILE A 75 9.62 9.01 -9.33
C ILE A 75 9.12 7.61 -9.65
N CYS A 76 8.27 7.03 -8.80
CA CYS A 76 7.73 5.69 -8.98
C CYS A 76 6.22 5.66 -8.65
N PRO A 77 5.36 6.12 -9.57
CA PRO A 77 3.91 6.24 -9.32
C PRO A 77 3.21 4.88 -9.19
N LEU A 78 3.82 3.81 -9.69
CA LEU A 78 3.32 2.44 -9.55
C LEU A 78 3.53 1.87 -8.14
N ARG A 79 4.28 2.58 -7.29
CA ARG A 79 4.64 2.10 -5.96
C ARG A 79 3.63 2.55 -4.91
N SER A 80 2.79 1.61 -4.49
CA SER A 80 1.75 1.83 -3.48
C SER A 80 2.31 2.25 -2.11
N SER A 81 3.57 1.95 -1.79
CA SER A 81 4.16 2.32 -0.48
C SER A 81 4.29 3.83 -0.30
N CYS A 82 4.53 4.60 -1.36
CA CYS A 82 4.68 6.05 -1.26
C CYS A 82 3.37 6.71 -0.81
N PHE A 83 2.24 6.29 -1.41
CA PHE A 83 0.92 6.75 -1.02
C PHE A 83 0.52 6.33 0.39
N ASN A 84 0.88 5.11 0.79
CA ASN A 84 0.63 4.62 2.15
C ASN A 84 1.39 5.47 3.19
N ASN A 85 2.68 5.73 2.96
CA ASN A 85 3.49 6.56 3.85
C ASN A 85 2.95 7.99 3.94
N ARG A 86 2.54 8.57 2.80
CA ARG A 86 1.88 9.88 2.77
C ARG A 86 0.60 9.90 3.59
N ALA A 87 -0.26 8.88 3.46
CA ALA A 87 -1.49 8.78 4.25
C ALA A 87 -1.22 8.66 5.76
N GLN A 88 -0.18 7.91 6.15
CA GLN A 88 0.24 7.83 7.55
C GLN A 88 0.74 9.18 8.08
N LEU A 89 1.50 9.92 7.28
CA LEU A 89 1.95 11.26 7.64
C LEU A 89 0.78 12.20 7.90
N TRP A 90 -0.25 12.19 7.04
CA TRP A 90 -1.47 12.97 7.26
C TRP A 90 -2.19 12.56 8.55
N ARG A 91 -2.26 11.26 8.86
CA ARG A 91 -2.84 10.79 10.13
C ARG A 91 -2.06 11.31 11.34
N LEU A 92 -0.73 11.31 11.29
CA LEU A 92 0.11 11.87 12.35
C LEU A 92 -0.13 13.37 12.50
N LYS A 93 -0.18 14.11 11.38
CA LYS A 93 -0.44 15.55 11.38
C LYS A 93 -1.81 15.87 11.98
N VAL A 94 -2.85 15.11 11.59
CA VAL A 94 -4.19 15.20 12.18
C VAL A 94 -4.12 14.91 13.68
N ASN A 95 -3.59 13.78 14.13
CA ASN A 95 -3.50 13.46 15.56
C ASN A 95 -2.81 14.57 16.38
N LEU A 96 -1.78 15.23 15.83
CA LEU A 96 -1.14 16.37 16.50
C LEU A 96 -2.06 17.57 16.64
N PHE A 97 -2.79 17.92 15.57
CA PHE A 97 -3.78 18.98 15.66
C PHE A 97 -4.93 18.64 16.63
N GLU A 98 -5.26 17.35 16.82
CA GLU A 98 -6.31 16.92 17.74
C GLU A 98 -5.87 17.14 19.19
N ASN A 99 -4.63 16.74 19.48
CA ASN A 99 -4.00 16.97 20.78
C ASN A 99 -3.82 18.47 21.09
N ASP A 100 -3.57 19.29 20.06
CA ASP A 100 -3.46 20.74 20.20
C ASP A 100 -4.82 21.48 20.21
N GLY A 101 -5.95 20.75 20.04
CA GLY A 101 -7.29 21.33 20.04
C GLY A 101 -7.60 22.24 18.84
N ARG A 102 -6.84 22.15 17.75
CA ARG A 102 -6.95 23.03 16.56
C ARG A 102 -7.74 22.42 15.40
N ILE A 103 -8.02 21.10 15.39
CA ILE A 103 -8.68 20.41 14.26
C ILE A 103 -10.05 20.95 13.93
N CYS A 104 -10.81 21.44 14.93
CA CYS A 104 -12.20 21.82 14.72
C CYS A 104 -12.38 22.93 13.65
N ASN A 105 -11.32 23.64 13.24
CA ASN A 105 -11.40 24.65 12.18
C ASN A 105 -10.72 24.27 10.85
N THR A 106 -9.65 23.48 10.83
CA THR A 106 -8.81 23.33 9.61
C THR A 106 -9.20 22.17 8.70
N MET A 107 -10.04 21.22 9.17
CA MET A 107 -10.44 20.04 8.38
C MET A 107 -11.28 20.40 7.13
N MET A 108 -11.77 21.65 7.03
CA MET A 108 -12.51 22.13 5.87
C MET A 108 -11.62 22.71 4.75
N GLU A 109 -10.37 23.08 5.02
CA GLU A 109 -9.50 23.72 4.01
C GLU A 109 -8.73 22.69 3.15
N VAL A 110 -8.47 21.49 3.66
CA VAL A 110 -7.61 20.50 2.97
C VAL A 110 -8.39 19.66 1.94
N ILE A 111 -9.72 19.64 2.02
CA ILE A 111 -10.57 18.91 1.06
C ILE A 111 -10.78 19.72 -0.24
N ASP A 112 -10.43 21.02 -0.25
CA ASP A 112 -10.68 21.95 -1.37
C ASP A 112 -9.43 22.30 -2.21
N ASP A 113 -8.28 21.59 -2.07
CA ASP A 113 -7.09 21.83 -2.92
C ASP A 113 -6.91 20.69 -3.95
N PRO A 114 -7.49 20.81 -5.16
CA PRO A 114 -7.19 19.95 -6.28
C PRO A 114 -5.92 20.46 -6.97
N ARG A 115 -4.76 19.95 -6.54
CA ARG A 115 -3.53 20.01 -7.33
C ARG A 115 -3.12 18.63 -7.78
#